data_AF-A0A814HRH4-F1
#
_entry.id   AF-A0A814HRH4-F1
#
_cell.length_a   1.000
_cell.length_b   1.000
_cell.length_c   1.000
_cell.angle_alpha   90.00
_cell.angle_beta   90.00
_cell.angle_gamma   90.00
#
_symmetry.space_group_name_H-M   'P 1'
#
loop_
_entity.id
_entity.type
_entity.pdbx_description
1 polymer ?
#
loop_
_entity_poly.entity_id
_entity_poly.type
_entity_poly.pdbx_seq_one_letter_code
_entity_poly.pdbx_strand_id
1 'polypeptide(L)'
;MGSQHILINGAGPAGLSLAIALAKRSIRSTVFEIRSTPTTMGGAINLAPNALRVLDQTIGIYDQIRHLGFEYEYIEFYSDDGWRLGGVANGDRQAYGYPALRIYRAAILEALLKCINDYSTLITIRWGSSINKIAESDTGVEVTLHDGSTINGDILVGADGIHSKTREYVLGDRAPTPIYGGQYGIGGCVERNEIDWQNFTLPALLFSHRGAVLLFPFTPDGNNIGWAIQSTVPEKTREGWIEYLNSGVALEDVRKQYADAGQVSLLMI
;
A
#
# COMPACT_ATOMS: atom_id res chain seq x y z
N MET A 1 19.59 27.77 -16.67
CA MET A 1 18.45 26.86 -16.92
C MET A 1 17.36 27.27 -15.94
N GLY A 2 16.12 27.47 -16.39
CA GLY A 2 15.01 27.92 -15.51
C GLY A 2 14.78 26.94 -14.37
N SER A 3 14.24 27.43 -13.24
CA SER A 3 13.89 26.59 -12.10
C SER A 3 12.81 25.58 -12.51
N GLN A 4 13.17 24.30 -12.64
CA GLN A 4 12.24 23.22 -12.98
C GLN A 4 11.14 23.10 -11.92
N HIS A 5 9.89 22.99 -12.37
CA HIS A 5 8.68 22.81 -11.57
C HIS A 5 7.93 21.57 -11.98
N ILE A 6 7.88 20.59 -11.08
CA ILE A 6 7.22 19.32 -11.33
C ILE A 6 5.85 19.30 -10.63
N LEU A 7 4.81 19.00 -11.39
CA LEU A 7 3.48 18.75 -10.86
C LEU A 7 3.35 17.25 -10.54
N ILE A 8 2.77 16.91 -9.39
CA ILE A 8 2.57 15.52 -8.97
C ILE A 8 1.10 15.34 -8.61
N ASN A 9 0.40 14.45 -9.31
CA ASN A 9 -0.99 14.13 -9.02
C ASN A 9 -1.04 12.94 -8.07
N GLY A 10 -1.33 13.16 -6.78
CA GLY A 10 -1.45 12.15 -5.73
C GLY A 10 -0.45 12.30 -4.59
N ALA A 11 -0.94 12.45 -3.35
CA ALA A 11 -0.11 12.52 -2.14
C ALA A 11 0.01 11.18 -1.40
N GLY A 12 0.03 10.07 -2.16
CA GLY A 12 0.36 8.75 -1.63
C GLY A 12 1.87 8.56 -1.42
N PRO A 13 2.30 7.39 -0.89
CA PRO A 13 3.72 7.10 -0.65
C PRO A 13 4.62 7.34 -1.86
N ALA A 14 4.15 6.98 -3.07
CA ALA A 14 4.90 7.20 -4.31
C ALA A 14 5.09 8.70 -4.63
N GLY A 15 4.01 9.48 -4.59
CA GLY A 15 4.04 10.91 -4.92
C GLY A 15 4.85 11.73 -3.91
N LEU A 16 4.70 11.45 -2.62
CA LEU A 16 5.48 12.12 -1.58
C LEU A 16 6.96 11.73 -1.62
N SER A 17 7.28 10.46 -1.88
CA SER A 17 8.68 10.03 -2.07
C SER A 17 9.32 10.73 -3.26
N LEU A 18 8.59 10.88 -4.38
CA LEU A 18 9.08 11.63 -5.54
C LEU A 18 9.31 13.10 -5.21
N ALA A 19 8.37 13.75 -4.51
CA ALA A 19 8.52 15.16 -4.11
C ALA A 19 9.78 15.38 -3.26
N ILE A 20 10.05 14.52 -2.29
CA ILE A 20 11.26 14.58 -1.45
C ILE A 20 12.51 14.35 -2.29
N ALA A 21 12.51 13.34 -3.18
CA ALA A 21 13.64 13.06 -4.05
C ALA A 21 13.99 14.24 -5.00
N LEU A 22 12.97 14.94 -5.50
CA LEU A 22 13.12 16.17 -6.29
C LEU A 22 13.67 17.32 -5.45
N ALA A 23 13.14 17.52 -4.24
CA ALA A 23 13.58 18.59 -3.36
C ALA A 23 15.06 18.44 -2.93
N LYS A 24 15.53 17.20 -2.72
CA LYS A 24 16.95 16.90 -2.49
C LYS A 24 17.87 17.27 -3.66
N ARG A 25 17.31 17.47 -4.85
CA ARG A 25 18.00 17.96 -6.05
C ARG A 25 17.68 19.43 -6.36
N SER A 26 17.10 20.15 -5.40
CA SER A 26 16.67 21.54 -5.53
C SER A 26 15.64 21.79 -6.64
N ILE A 27 14.84 20.77 -6.98
CA ILE A 27 13.74 20.88 -7.95
C ILE A 27 12.43 21.09 -7.16
N ARG A 28 11.70 22.16 -7.49
CA ARG A 28 10.43 22.47 -6.81
C ARG A 28 9.30 21.58 -7.35
N SER A 29 8.36 21.22 -6.48
CA SER A 29 7.19 20.45 -6.87
C SER A 29 5.89 20.93 -6.21
N THR A 30 4.78 20.69 -6.91
CA THR A 30 3.43 20.88 -6.36
C THR A 30 2.68 19.57 -6.43
N VAL A 31 2.31 19.04 -5.27
CA VAL A 31 1.58 17.79 -5.10
C VAL A 31 0.09 18.10 -4.92
N PHE A 32 -0.78 17.49 -5.72
CA PHE A 32 -2.23 17.62 -5.58
C PHE A 32 -2.80 16.36 -4.95
N GLU A 33 -3.68 16.52 -3.96
CA GLU A 33 -4.40 15.40 -3.35
C GLU A 33 -5.88 15.74 -3.21
N ILE A 34 -6.73 14.83 -3.68
CA ILE A 34 -8.18 15.00 -3.67
C ILE A 34 -8.75 15.05 -2.25
N ARG A 35 -8.14 14.35 -1.29
CA ARG A 35 -8.55 14.38 0.12
C ARG A 35 -8.14 15.70 0.77
N SER A 36 -8.96 16.20 1.69
CA SER A 36 -8.66 17.40 2.47
C SER A 36 -7.61 17.17 3.56
N THR A 37 -7.40 15.91 3.97
CA THR A 37 -6.43 15.51 4.99
C THR A 37 -5.72 14.21 4.61
N PRO A 38 -4.52 13.95 5.17
CA PRO A 38 -3.86 12.66 5.04
C PRO A 38 -4.78 11.52 5.45
N THR A 39 -4.82 10.46 4.66
CA THR A 39 -5.64 9.29 5.01
C THR A 39 -4.94 8.42 6.05
N THR A 40 -5.65 8.11 7.12
CA THR A 40 -5.26 7.07 8.08
C THR A 40 -5.79 5.69 7.68
N MET A 41 -6.59 5.61 6.61
CA MET A 41 -7.21 4.37 6.16
C MET A 41 -6.20 3.47 5.44
N GLY A 42 -6.30 2.18 5.74
CA GLY A 42 -5.52 1.11 5.13
C GLY A 42 -4.83 0.23 6.19
N GLY A 43 -4.68 -1.05 5.87
CA GLY A 43 -3.95 -1.99 6.72
C GLY A 43 -2.44 -1.85 6.62
N ALA A 44 -1.73 -2.82 7.19
CA ALA A 44 -0.30 -2.94 7.02
C ALA A 44 0.07 -3.24 5.56
N ILE A 45 1.24 -2.76 5.14
CA ILE A 45 1.86 -3.06 3.85
C ILE A 45 3.21 -3.74 4.06
N ASN A 46 3.66 -4.44 3.04
CA ASN A 46 4.96 -5.09 3.05
C ASN A 46 5.96 -4.27 2.23
N LEU A 47 7.10 -3.94 2.84
CA LEU A 47 8.22 -3.28 2.19
C LEU A 47 9.36 -4.28 2.01
N ALA A 48 9.63 -4.63 0.76
CA ALA A 48 10.77 -5.45 0.38
C ALA A 48 12.07 -4.62 0.34
N PRO A 49 13.26 -5.26 0.32
CA PRO A 49 14.56 -4.57 0.37
C PRO A 49 14.76 -3.47 -0.67
N ASN A 50 14.20 -3.63 -1.87
CA ASN A 50 14.25 -2.61 -2.92
C ASN A 50 13.52 -1.31 -2.53
N ALA A 51 12.36 -1.42 -1.88
CA ALA A 51 11.63 -0.25 -1.38
C ALA A 51 12.35 0.38 -0.20
N LEU A 52 12.85 -0.43 0.74
CA LEU A 52 13.58 0.06 1.91
C LEU A 52 14.87 0.78 1.53
N ARG A 53 15.59 0.29 0.53
CA ARG A 53 16.77 0.98 -0.02
C ARG A 53 16.44 2.38 -0.52
N VAL A 54 15.32 2.57 -1.21
CA VAL A 54 14.88 3.90 -1.66
C VAL A 54 14.51 4.78 -0.48
N LEU A 55 13.74 4.25 0.48
CA LEU A 55 13.32 4.98 1.67
C LEU A 55 14.50 5.38 2.57
N ASP A 56 15.56 4.59 2.56
CA ASP A 56 16.82 4.88 3.24
C ASP A 56 17.67 5.87 2.44
N GLN A 57 18.21 5.45 1.30
CA GLN A 57 19.28 6.16 0.61
C GLN A 57 18.81 7.39 -0.16
N THR A 58 17.60 7.34 -0.71
CA THR A 58 17.04 8.46 -1.48
C THR A 58 16.23 9.37 -0.58
N ILE A 59 15.33 8.82 0.24
CA ILE A 59 14.38 9.61 1.02
C ILE A 59 14.92 9.96 2.40
N GLY A 60 15.59 9.04 3.10
CA GLY A 60 16.19 9.28 4.42
C GLY A 60 15.22 9.08 5.60
N ILE A 61 14.21 8.22 5.45
CA ILE A 61 13.22 7.96 6.52
C ILE A 61 13.29 6.53 7.08
N TYR A 62 14.16 5.66 6.57
CA TYR A 62 14.23 4.26 7.00
C TYR A 62 14.41 4.09 8.51
N ASP A 63 15.34 4.82 9.13
CA ASP A 63 15.56 4.76 10.58
C ASP A 63 14.34 5.17 11.41
N GLN A 64 13.49 6.06 10.88
CA GLN A 64 12.27 6.48 11.56
C GLN A 64 11.20 5.39 11.51
N ILE A 65 11.13 4.62 10.43
CA ILE A 65 10.05 3.65 10.20
C ILE A 65 10.41 2.21 10.58
N ARG A 66 11.70 1.83 10.59
CA ARG A 66 12.11 0.43 10.82
C ARG A 66 11.72 -0.11 12.19
N HIS A 67 11.55 0.78 13.17
CA HIS A 67 11.12 0.45 14.53
C HIS A 67 9.61 0.52 14.74
N LEU A 68 8.84 0.89 13.72
CA LEU A 68 7.38 1.03 13.79
C LEU A 68 6.63 -0.16 13.20
N GLY A 69 7.35 -1.14 12.66
CA GLY A 69 6.80 -2.35 12.08
C GLY A 69 7.60 -3.59 12.47
N PHE A 70 7.22 -4.72 11.89
CA PHE A 70 7.85 -6.01 12.10
C PHE A 70 8.88 -6.31 11.00
N GLU A 71 10.15 -6.45 11.38
CA GLU A 71 11.21 -6.89 10.47
C GLU A 71 11.25 -8.43 10.37
N TYR A 72 11.42 -8.95 9.16
CA TYR A 72 11.52 -10.39 8.92
C TYR A 72 12.31 -10.67 7.63
N GLU A 73 12.82 -11.89 7.47
CA GLU A 73 13.61 -12.28 6.29
C GLU A 73 12.91 -13.34 5.45
N TYR A 74 12.17 -14.27 6.06
CA TYR A 74 11.50 -15.36 5.38
C TYR A 74 9.98 -15.30 5.55
N ILE A 75 9.27 -15.72 4.51
CA ILE A 75 7.86 -16.09 4.59
C ILE A 75 7.80 -17.60 4.52
N GLU A 76 7.24 -18.21 5.55
CA GLU A 76 7.15 -19.67 5.68
C GLU A 76 5.84 -20.18 5.09
N PHE A 77 5.87 -21.36 4.47
CA PHE A 77 4.73 -21.98 3.82
C PHE A 77 4.34 -23.25 4.56
N TYR A 78 3.06 -23.37 4.90
CA TYR A 78 2.50 -24.54 5.56
C TYR A 78 1.28 -25.05 4.80
N SER A 79 0.99 -26.35 4.92
CA SER A 79 -0.31 -26.90 4.57
C SER A 79 -1.33 -26.63 5.67
N ASP A 80 -2.61 -26.86 5.39
CA ASP A 80 -3.72 -26.67 6.35
C ASP A 80 -3.75 -27.72 7.49
N ASP A 81 -3.00 -28.81 7.37
CA ASP A 81 -2.73 -29.80 8.42
C ASP A 81 -1.38 -29.58 9.15
N GLY A 82 -0.73 -28.43 8.91
CA GLY A 82 0.41 -27.96 9.71
C GLY A 82 1.80 -28.40 9.23
N TRP A 83 1.91 -29.11 8.10
CA TRP A 83 3.21 -29.48 7.55
C TRP A 83 3.92 -28.30 6.93
N ARG A 84 5.20 -28.14 7.25
CA ARG A 84 6.06 -27.14 6.59
C ARG A 84 6.35 -27.56 5.16
N LEU A 85 5.84 -26.78 4.21
CA LEU A 85 6.04 -26.97 2.77
C LEU A 85 7.35 -26.33 2.28
N GLY A 86 7.84 -25.30 2.99
CA GLY A 86 9.06 -24.59 2.66
C GLY A 86 9.00 -23.13 3.10
N GLY A 87 9.80 -22.28 2.46
CA GLY A 87 9.76 -20.84 2.69
C GLY A 87 10.52 -20.09 1.61
N VAL A 88 10.25 -18.80 1.48
CA VAL A 88 10.92 -17.91 0.54
C VAL A 88 11.52 -16.71 1.28
N ALA A 89 12.74 -16.35 0.92
CA ALA A 89 13.33 -15.10 1.38
C ALA A 89 12.56 -13.93 0.75
N ASN A 90 12.01 -13.06 1.61
CA ASN A 90 11.40 -11.80 1.20
C ASN A 90 12.24 -10.59 1.66
N GLY A 91 13.20 -10.82 2.54
CA GLY A 91 14.29 -9.94 2.89
C GLY A 91 15.52 -10.77 3.22
N ASP A 92 16.68 -10.13 3.24
CA ASP A 92 17.94 -10.77 3.62
C ASP A 92 18.93 -9.64 3.87
N ARG A 93 19.28 -9.41 5.14
CA ARG A 93 20.19 -8.31 5.48
C ARG A 93 21.58 -8.55 4.90
N GLN A 94 22.02 -9.81 4.79
CA GLN A 94 23.33 -10.14 4.26
C GLN A 94 23.38 -10.00 2.73
N ALA A 95 22.37 -10.52 2.02
CA ALA A 95 22.34 -10.48 0.56
C ALA A 95 21.87 -9.13 -0.02
N TYR A 96 20.92 -8.45 0.64
CA TYR A 96 20.28 -7.25 0.11
C TYR A 96 20.54 -5.97 0.91
N GLY A 97 21.15 -6.07 2.09
CA GLY A 97 21.39 -4.95 3.02
C GLY A 97 20.20 -4.60 3.90
N TYR A 98 19.01 -5.16 3.62
CA TYR A 98 17.77 -4.86 4.34
C TYR A 98 16.96 -6.15 4.55
N PRO A 99 16.27 -6.28 5.69
CA PRO A 99 15.21 -7.28 5.85
C PRO A 99 13.98 -6.85 5.04
N ALA A 100 12.88 -7.59 5.12
CA ALA A 100 11.56 -7.08 4.80
C ALA A 100 10.97 -6.38 6.03
N LEU A 101 10.05 -5.44 5.81
CA LEU A 101 9.36 -4.71 6.87
C LEU A 101 7.86 -4.72 6.62
N ARG A 102 7.09 -5.28 7.56
CA ARG A 102 5.64 -5.18 7.58
C ARG A 102 5.24 -4.05 8.53
N ILE A 103 4.56 -3.03 8.02
CA ILE A 103 4.28 -1.79 8.77
C ILE A 103 2.94 -1.19 8.35
N TYR A 104 2.27 -0.47 9.25
CA TYR A 104 1.10 0.34 8.91
C TYR A 104 1.40 1.38 7.83
N ARG A 105 0.54 1.44 6.80
CA ARG A 105 0.66 2.45 5.74
C ARG A 105 0.65 3.88 6.28
N ALA A 106 -0.13 4.12 7.33
CA ALA A 106 -0.22 5.43 7.98
C ALA A 106 1.13 5.88 8.56
N ALA A 107 1.91 4.96 9.15
CA ALA A 107 3.22 5.30 9.72
C ALA A 107 4.23 5.76 8.66
N ILE A 108 4.20 5.14 7.46
CA ILE A 108 5.03 5.58 6.34
C ILE A 108 4.59 6.97 5.86
N LEU A 109 3.27 7.18 5.72
CA LEU A 109 2.72 8.46 5.27
C LEU A 109 3.09 9.59 6.24
N GLU A 110 2.98 9.34 7.54
CA GLU A 110 3.36 10.28 8.59
C GLU A 110 4.86 10.62 8.53
N ALA A 111 5.73 9.62 8.40
CA ALA A 111 7.17 9.84 8.27
C ALA A 111 7.53 10.66 7.01
N LEU A 112 6.87 10.39 5.88
CA LEU A 112 7.05 11.16 4.64
C LEU A 112 6.59 12.61 4.80
N LEU A 113 5.41 12.83 5.39
CA LEU A 113 4.89 14.19 5.63
C LEU A 113 5.76 14.98 6.60
N LYS A 114 6.29 14.32 7.65
CA LYS A 114 7.25 14.93 8.56
C LYS A 114 8.52 15.34 7.83
N CYS A 115 9.07 14.48 6.97
CA CYS A 115 10.25 14.77 6.16
C CYS A 115 10.01 15.94 5.18
N ILE A 116 8.80 16.09 4.64
CA ILE A 116 8.47 17.20 3.72
C ILE A 116 8.57 18.57 4.41
N ASN A 117 8.36 18.66 5.73
CA ASN A 117 8.47 19.94 6.44
C ASN A 117 9.86 20.57 6.29
N ASP A 118 10.91 19.75 6.21
CA ASP A 118 12.30 20.18 5.99
C ASP A 118 12.51 20.78 4.58
N TYR A 119 11.59 20.52 3.66
CA TYR A 119 11.60 20.96 2.27
C TYR A 119 10.41 21.88 1.91
N SER A 120 9.81 22.52 2.90
CA SER A 120 8.60 23.36 2.72
C SER A 120 8.76 24.53 1.75
N THR A 121 9.99 24.95 1.42
CA THR A 121 10.28 25.96 0.39
C THR A 121 10.28 25.41 -1.04
N LEU A 122 10.40 24.08 -1.20
CA LEU A 122 10.48 23.38 -2.49
C LEU A 122 9.25 22.51 -2.77
N ILE A 123 8.53 22.07 -1.75
CA ILE A 123 7.37 21.18 -1.87
C ILE A 123 6.13 21.89 -1.37
N THR A 124 5.16 22.11 -2.27
CA THR A 124 3.81 22.54 -1.91
C THR A 124 2.85 21.37 -2.04
N ILE A 125 2.13 21.02 -0.96
CA ILE A 125 1.02 20.06 -1.04
C ILE A 125 -0.30 20.84 -1.04
N ARG A 126 -1.12 20.63 -2.07
CA ARG A 126 -2.48 21.15 -2.18
C ARG A 126 -3.48 20.05 -1.87
N TRP A 127 -3.96 20.03 -0.64
CA TRP A 127 -5.05 19.16 -0.19
C TRP A 127 -6.40 19.62 -0.75
N GLY A 128 -7.37 18.71 -0.79
CA GLY A 128 -8.71 18.98 -1.33
C GLY A 128 -8.71 19.38 -2.81
N SER A 129 -7.61 19.13 -3.52
CA SER A 129 -7.36 19.61 -4.87
C SER A 129 -7.27 18.42 -5.81
N SER A 130 -8.18 18.37 -6.79
CA SER A 130 -8.17 17.35 -7.83
C SER A 130 -8.06 17.99 -9.20
N ILE A 131 -7.29 17.35 -10.08
CA ILE A 131 -7.14 17.77 -11.46
C ILE A 131 -8.42 17.40 -12.24
N ASN A 132 -8.92 18.38 -12.99
CA ASN A 132 -10.05 18.25 -13.88
C ASN A 132 -9.62 18.14 -15.35
N LYS A 133 -8.63 18.94 -15.77
CA LYS A 133 -8.13 18.96 -17.15
C LYS A 133 -6.61 19.04 -17.16
N ILE A 134 -6.00 18.41 -18.15
CA ILE A 134 -4.56 18.47 -18.44
C ILE A 134 -4.41 18.96 -19.88
N ALA A 135 -3.51 19.91 -20.10
CA ALA A 135 -3.14 20.39 -21.42
C ALA A 135 -1.61 20.49 -21.51
N GLU A 136 -1.01 19.75 -22.44
CA GLU A 136 0.43 19.77 -22.70
C GLU A 136 0.78 20.65 -23.91
N SER A 137 2.00 21.16 -23.91
CA SER A 137 2.62 21.92 -25.00
C SER A 137 4.08 21.52 -25.13
N ASP A 138 4.77 22.01 -26.16
CA ASP A 138 6.22 21.80 -26.35
C ASP A 138 7.08 22.36 -25.20
N THR A 139 6.50 23.19 -24.32
CA THR A 139 7.21 23.91 -23.26
C THR A 139 6.78 23.55 -21.84
N GLY A 140 5.80 22.66 -21.68
CA GLY A 140 5.32 22.25 -20.36
C GLY A 140 3.86 21.80 -20.35
N VAL A 141 3.27 21.77 -19.16
CA VAL A 141 1.92 21.29 -18.89
C VAL A 141 1.15 22.28 -18.02
N GLU A 142 -0.10 22.52 -18.40
CA GLU A 142 -1.09 23.22 -17.58
C GLU A 142 -2.10 22.20 -17.02
N VAL A 143 -2.36 22.29 -15.72
CA VAL A 143 -3.45 21.53 -15.08
C VAL A 143 -4.53 22.50 -14.62
N THR A 144 -5.78 22.21 -14.97
CA THR A 144 -6.96 22.90 -14.43
C THR A 144 -7.52 22.05 -13.29
N LEU A 145 -7.70 22.66 -12.11
CA LEU A 145 -8.30 22.02 -10.95
C LEU A 145 -9.83 22.08 -11.01
N HIS A 146 -10.50 21.30 -10.17
CA HIS A 146 -11.96 21.30 -10.05
C HIS A 146 -12.55 22.65 -9.60
N ASP A 147 -11.77 23.50 -8.92
CA ASP A 147 -12.17 24.86 -8.55
C ASP A 147 -12.02 25.88 -9.71
N GLY A 148 -11.57 25.43 -10.88
CA GLY A 148 -11.31 26.26 -12.06
C GLY A 148 -9.94 26.94 -12.08
N SER A 149 -9.15 26.88 -11.00
CA SER A 149 -7.80 27.43 -10.98
C SER A 149 -6.85 26.62 -11.86
N THR A 150 -5.87 27.29 -12.46
CA THR A 150 -4.84 26.65 -13.29
C THR A 150 -3.47 26.71 -12.63
N ILE A 151 -2.68 25.67 -12.84
CA ILE A 151 -1.28 25.59 -12.40
C ILE A 151 -0.44 25.11 -13.59
N ASN A 152 0.63 25.84 -13.87
CA ASN A 152 1.61 25.49 -14.90
C ASN A 152 2.82 24.80 -14.26
N GLY A 153 3.41 23.84 -14.97
CA GLY A 153 4.68 23.21 -14.64
C GLY A 153 5.37 22.66 -15.88
N ASP A 154 6.61 22.20 -15.74
CA ASP A 154 7.37 21.65 -16.87
C ASP A 154 6.95 20.20 -17.18
N ILE A 155 6.59 19.44 -16.14
CA ILE A 155 6.20 18.02 -16.23
C ILE A 155 5.08 17.75 -15.22
N LEU A 156 4.14 16.88 -15.59
CA LEU A 156 3.15 16.28 -14.70
C LEU A 156 3.47 14.79 -14.51
N VAL A 157 3.60 14.36 -13.25
CA VAL A 157 3.76 12.96 -12.88
C VAL A 157 2.47 12.43 -12.25
N GLY A 158 1.91 11.38 -12.83
CA GLY A 158 0.76 10.66 -12.28
C GLY A 158 1.17 9.70 -11.17
N ALA A 159 0.76 9.99 -9.94
CA ALA A 159 0.90 9.15 -8.76
C ALA A 159 -0.47 8.93 -8.06
N ASP A 160 -1.55 8.97 -8.85
CA ASP A 160 -2.95 9.05 -8.45
C ASP A 160 -3.67 7.69 -8.37
N GLY A 161 -2.90 6.59 -8.37
CA GLY A 161 -3.34 5.26 -8.01
C GLY A 161 -4.21 4.55 -9.07
N ILE A 162 -5.03 3.59 -8.61
CA ILE A 162 -5.75 2.67 -9.52
C ILE A 162 -6.80 3.38 -10.39
N HIS A 163 -7.38 4.49 -9.92
CA HIS A 163 -8.36 5.31 -10.66
C HIS A 163 -7.71 6.53 -11.32
N SER A 164 -6.49 6.36 -11.83
CA SER A 164 -5.66 7.46 -12.34
C SER A 164 -6.29 8.19 -13.53
N LYS A 165 -6.57 9.47 -13.33
CA LYS A 165 -6.93 10.41 -14.41
C LYS A 165 -5.74 10.75 -15.29
N THR A 166 -4.54 10.73 -14.71
CA THR A 166 -3.32 10.95 -15.51
C THR A 166 -3.12 9.82 -16.52
N ARG A 167 -3.43 8.57 -16.16
CA ARG A 167 -3.40 7.43 -17.09
C ARG A 167 -4.42 7.57 -18.22
N GLU A 168 -5.65 8.00 -17.89
CA GLU A 168 -6.69 8.27 -18.89
C GLU A 168 -6.26 9.35 -19.88
N TYR A 169 -5.63 10.43 -19.40
CA TYR A 169 -5.08 11.47 -20.28
C TYR A 169 -4.01 10.94 -21.25
N VAL A 170 -3.01 10.21 -20.74
CA VAL A 170 -1.88 9.73 -21.56
C VAL A 170 -2.31 8.67 -22.58
N LEU A 171 -3.20 7.76 -22.19
CA LEU A 171 -3.58 6.62 -23.03
C LEU A 171 -4.84 6.88 -23.87
N GLY A 172 -5.68 7.84 -23.49
CA GLY A 172 -6.98 8.09 -24.11
C GLY A 172 -7.83 6.83 -24.12
N ASP A 173 -8.44 6.53 -25.26
CA ASP A 173 -9.26 5.32 -25.49
C ASP A 173 -8.49 3.99 -25.28
N ARG A 174 -7.15 4.03 -25.17
CA ARG A 174 -6.31 2.86 -24.89
C ARG A 174 -6.11 2.61 -23.39
N ALA A 175 -6.66 3.47 -22.52
CA ALA A 175 -6.56 3.27 -21.08
C ALA A 175 -7.24 1.94 -20.69
N PRO A 176 -6.55 1.04 -19.97
CA PRO A 176 -7.15 -0.24 -19.60
C PRO A 176 -8.24 -0.02 -18.56
N THR A 177 -9.41 -0.62 -18.79
CA THR A 177 -10.45 -0.74 -17.77
C THR A 177 -10.03 -1.79 -16.75
N PRO A 178 -10.15 -1.52 -15.43
CA PRO A 178 -9.94 -2.54 -14.41
C PRO A 178 -10.87 -3.74 -14.67
N ILE A 179 -10.30 -4.95 -14.65
CA ILE A 179 -11.05 -6.19 -14.78
C ILE A 179 -11.01 -6.89 -13.43
N TYR A 180 -12.17 -7.31 -12.93
CA TYR A 180 -12.24 -8.06 -11.68
C TYR A 180 -11.56 -9.43 -11.85
N GLY A 181 -10.56 -9.71 -11.01
CA GLY A 181 -9.72 -10.91 -11.11
C GLY A 181 -10.38 -12.20 -10.61
N GLY A 182 -11.67 -12.18 -10.27
CA GLY A 182 -12.39 -13.35 -9.74
C GLY A 182 -12.07 -13.69 -8.28
N GLN A 183 -11.28 -12.86 -7.58
CA GLN A 183 -10.85 -13.10 -6.22
C GLN A 183 -11.17 -11.90 -5.33
N TYR A 184 -11.56 -12.20 -4.10
CA TYR A 184 -11.81 -11.26 -3.03
C TYR A 184 -10.95 -11.64 -1.81
N GLY A 185 -10.39 -10.65 -1.14
CA GLY A 185 -9.64 -10.83 0.10
C GLY A 185 -10.43 -10.27 1.27
N ILE A 186 -10.72 -11.11 2.27
CA ILE A 186 -11.15 -10.66 3.59
C ILE A 186 -9.97 -10.71 4.56
N GLY A 187 -9.94 -9.85 5.56
CA GLY A 187 -8.90 -9.92 6.56
C GLY A 187 -9.24 -9.12 7.80
N GLY A 188 -8.43 -9.35 8.83
CA GLY A 188 -8.57 -8.73 10.14
C GLY A 188 -7.26 -8.72 10.89
N CYS A 189 -7.34 -8.44 12.18
CA CYS A 189 -6.22 -8.52 13.11
C CYS A 189 -6.63 -9.30 14.34
N VAL A 190 -5.66 -9.97 14.96
CA VAL A 190 -5.82 -10.78 16.15
C VAL A 190 -4.57 -10.65 17.02
N GLU A 191 -4.71 -10.76 18.33
CA GLU A 191 -3.55 -10.80 19.22
C GLU A 191 -2.89 -12.19 19.17
N ARG A 192 -1.56 -12.23 19.26
CA ARG A 192 -0.79 -13.48 19.22
C ARG A 192 -1.15 -14.42 20.38
N ASN A 193 -1.63 -13.93 21.52
CA ASN A 193 -2.03 -14.78 22.65
C ASN A 193 -3.42 -15.44 22.47
N GLU A 194 -4.24 -14.97 21.52
CA GLU A 194 -5.61 -15.47 21.30
C GLU A 194 -5.64 -16.78 20.50
N ILE A 195 -4.54 -17.13 19.82
CA ILE A 195 -4.43 -18.32 18.98
C ILE A 195 -3.22 -19.15 19.43
N ASP A 196 -3.41 -20.47 19.45
CA ASP A 196 -2.30 -21.41 19.61
C ASP A 196 -1.55 -21.58 18.28
N TRP A 197 -0.43 -20.87 18.14
CA TRP A 197 0.42 -20.89 16.94
C TRP A 197 1.36 -22.10 16.87
N GLN A 198 1.19 -23.12 17.72
CA GLN A 198 2.05 -24.29 17.75
C GLN A 198 2.27 -24.84 16.34
N ASN A 199 3.55 -24.91 15.96
CA ASN A 199 4.10 -25.34 14.67
C ASN A 199 4.21 -24.30 13.54
N PHE A 200 3.88 -23.02 13.76
CA PHE A 200 4.08 -21.97 12.76
C PHE A 200 5.18 -20.98 13.13
N THR A 201 6.06 -20.73 12.17
CA THR A 201 6.97 -19.57 12.18
C THR A 201 6.33 -18.45 11.35
N LEU A 202 6.18 -17.27 11.94
CA LEU A 202 5.57 -16.10 11.30
C LEU A 202 6.64 -15.17 10.70
N PRO A 203 6.36 -14.49 9.56
CA PRO A 203 5.12 -14.54 8.77
C PRO A 203 4.93 -15.86 8.02
N ALA A 204 3.67 -16.25 7.82
CA ALA A 204 3.31 -17.52 7.21
C ALA A 204 2.22 -17.39 6.13
N LEU A 205 2.28 -18.27 5.14
CA LEU A 205 1.17 -18.59 4.24
C LEU A 205 0.74 -20.03 4.49
N LEU A 206 -0.55 -20.22 4.78
CA LEU A 206 -1.16 -21.54 4.91
C LEU A 206 -1.92 -21.83 3.62
N PHE A 207 -1.55 -22.91 2.96
CA PHE A 207 -2.17 -23.36 1.72
C PHE A 207 -3.12 -24.52 2.00
N SER A 208 -4.35 -24.37 1.53
CA SER A 208 -5.36 -25.42 1.54
C SER A 208 -5.91 -25.61 0.13
N HIS A 209 -6.59 -26.74 -0.10
CA HIS A 209 -7.40 -26.92 -1.31
C HIS A 209 -8.56 -25.92 -1.42
N ARG A 210 -8.83 -25.16 -0.35
CA ARG A 210 -9.89 -24.16 -0.26
C ARG A 210 -9.39 -22.74 -0.54
N GLY A 211 -8.08 -22.51 -0.54
CA GLY A 211 -7.49 -21.19 -0.68
C GLY A 211 -6.25 -21.01 0.22
N ALA A 212 -5.78 -19.77 0.31
CA ALA A 212 -4.62 -19.41 1.11
C ALA A 212 -4.98 -18.44 2.24
N VAL A 213 -4.38 -18.67 3.41
CA VAL A 213 -4.43 -17.78 4.55
C VAL A 213 -3.08 -17.12 4.72
N LEU A 214 -3.07 -15.80 4.82
CA LEU A 214 -1.89 -15.00 5.08
C LEU A 214 -1.86 -14.65 6.57
N LEU A 215 -0.71 -14.79 7.22
CA LEU A 215 -0.49 -14.41 8.61
C LEU A 215 0.77 -13.56 8.71
N PHE A 216 0.60 -12.27 9.05
CA PHE A 216 1.68 -11.30 9.08
C PHE A 216 1.66 -10.49 10.37
N PRO A 217 2.65 -10.67 11.26
CA PRO A 217 2.89 -9.69 12.31
C PRO A 217 3.19 -8.33 11.68
N PHE A 218 2.65 -7.26 12.26
CA PHE A 218 2.85 -5.91 11.73
C PHE A 218 3.19 -4.87 12.80
N THR A 219 3.19 -5.23 14.09
CA THR A 219 3.71 -4.41 15.18
C THR A 219 5.16 -4.77 15.50
N PRO A 220 5.96 -3.86 16.07
CA PRO A 220 7.38 -4.10 16.37
C PRO A 220 7.63 -5.32 17.27
N ASP A 221 6.74 -5.57 18.22
CA ASP A 221 6.79 -6.73 19.11
C ASP A 221 6.27 -8.03 18.47
N GLY A 222 5.66 -7.94 17.28
CA GLY A 222 5.03 -9.05 16.59
C GLY A 222 3.76 -9.59 17.27
N ASN A 223 3.19 -8.88 18.25
CA ASN A 223 2.02 -9.33 19.00
C ASN A 223 0.72 -9.19 18.21
N ASN A 224 0.62 -8.21 17.32
CA ASN A 224 -0.56 -8.08 16.47
C ASN A 224 -0.32 -8.76 15.13
N ILE A 225 -1.15 -9.74 14.82
CA ILE A 225 -1.09 -10.52 13.60
C ILE A 225 -2.21 -10.10 12.67
N GLY A 226 -1.85 -9.64 11.48
CA GLY A 226 -2.80 -9.41 10.41
C GLY A 226 -3.05 -10.72 9.70
N TRP A 227 -4.32 -11.11 9.58
CA TRP A 227 -4.70 -12.27 8.79
C TRP A 227 -5.50 -11.84 7.56
N ALA A 228 -5.35 -12.58 6.46
CA ALA A 228 -6.18 -12.39 5.29
C ALA A 228 -6.43 -13.72 4.59
N ILE A 229 -7.62 -13.88 4.01
CA ILE A 229 -8.05 -15.06 3.29
C ILE A 229 -8.49 -14.63 1.91
N GLN A 230 -8.05 -15.37 0.90
CA GLN A 230 -8.49 -15.19 -0.47
C GLN A 230 -9.56 -16.21 -0.81
N SER A 231 -10.68 -15.73 -1.34
CA SER A 231 -11.79 -16.57 -1.81
C SER A 231 -12.26 -16.11 -3.19
N THR A 232 -12.79 -17.05 -3.97
CA THR A 232 -13.42 -16.76 -5.25
C THR A 232 -14.86 -16.33 -5.01
N VAL A 233 -15.19 -15.11 -5.40
CA VAL A 233 -16.54 -14.53 -5.27
C VAL A 233 -16.93 -13.93 -6.61
N PRO A 234 -18.16 -14.11 -7.12
CA PRO A 234 -18.62 -13.41 -8.31
C PRO A 234 -18.47 -11.90 -8.19
N GLU A 235 -18.25 -11.22 -9.32
CA GLU A 235 -18.17 -9.76 -9.33
C GLU A 235 -19.44 -9.14 -8.75
N LYS A 236 -19.26 -8.10 -7.94
CA LYS A 236 -20.34 -7.29 -7.38
C LYS A 236 -20.14 -5.84 -7.79
N THR A 237 -21.22 -5.07 -7.79
CA THR A 237 -21.14 -3.60 -7.87
C THR A 237 -20.43 -3.06 -6.62
N ARG A 238 -20.04 -1.78 -6.65
CA ARG A 238 -19.44 -1.13 -5.49
C ARG A 238 -20.34 -1.20 -4.27
N GLU A 239 -21.62 -0.91 -4.44
CA GLU A 239 -22.65 -0.99 -3.40
C GLU A 239 -22.79 -2.45 -2.91
N GLY A 240 -22.78 -3.42 -3.83
CA GLY A 240 -22.83 -4.83 -3.50
C GLY A 240 -21.63 -5.32 -2.69
N TRP A 241 -20.42 -4.79 -2.94
CA TRP A 241 -19.25 -5.07 -2.09
C TRP A 241 -19.38 -4.49 -0.69
N ILE A 242 -19.91 -3.26 -0.57
CA ILE A 242 -20.14 -2.62 0.72
C ILE A 242 -21.18 -3.40 1.53
N GLU A 243 -22.28 -3.81 0.91
CA GLU A 243 -23.30 -4.64 1.53
C GLU A 243 -22.76 -6.02 1.94
N TYR A 244 -21.99 -6.67 1.06
CA TYR A 244 -21.39 -7.98 1.35
C TYR A 244 -20.44 -7.94 2.56
N LEU A 245 -19.68 -6.84 2.71
CA LEU A 245 -18.84 -6.62 3.87
C LEU A 245 -19.66 -6.33 5.14
N ASN A 246 -20.65 -5.44 5.06
CA ASN A 246 -21.39 -4.94 6.22
C ASN A 246 -22.45 -5.93 6.74
N SER A 247 -22.98 -6.80 5.88
CA SER A 247 -23.99 -7.80 6.25
C SER A 247 -23.44 -8.96 7.08
N GLY A 248 -22.12 -9.10 7.18
CA GLY A 248 -21.46 -10.24 7.83
C GLY A 248 -21.41 -11.51 6.96
N VAL A 249 -22.09 -11.54 5.82
CA VAL A 249 -22.12 -12.69 4.91
C VAL A 249 -20.70 -13.07 4.46
N ALA A 250 -19.83 -12.09 4.18
CA ALA A 250 -18.44 -12.36 3.82
C ALA A 250 -17.67 -13.16 4.90
N LEU A 251 -17.91 -12.87 6.18
CA LEU A 251 -17.32 -13.62 7.29
C LEU A 251 -17.95 -15.00 7.43
N GLU A 252 -19.27 -15.12 7.26
CA GLU A 252 -19.95 -16.42 7.29
C GLU A 252 -19.47 -17.36 6.19
N ASP A 253 -19.32 -16.86 4.96
CA ASP A 253 -18.84 -17.64 3.82
C ASP A 253 -17.44 -18.19 4.10
N VAL A 254 -16.58 -17.34 4.64
CA VAL A 254 -15.21 -17.71 5.02
C VAL A 254 -15.25 -18.74 6.15
N ARG A 255 -16.04 -18.53 7.21
CA ARG A 255 -16.24 -19.51 8.30
C ARG A 255 -16.73 -20.87 7.80
N LYS A 256 -17.69 -20.89 6.88
CA LYS A 256 -18.16 -22.14 6.25
C LYS A 256 -17.07 -22.80 5.43
N GLN A 257 -16.30 -22.02 4.67
CA GLN A 257 -15.21 -22.51 3.85
C GLN A 257 -14.16 -23.24 4.70
N TYR A 258 -13.79 -22.70 5.87
CA TYR A 258 -12.74 -23.25 6.74
C TYR A 258 -13.25 -23.92 8.03
N ALA A 259 -14.54 -24.27 8.12
CA ALA A 259 -15.15 -24.85 9.33
C ALA A 259 -14.43 -26.10 9.85
N ASP A 260 -13.95 -26.95 8.93
CA ASP A 260 -13.24 -28.19 9.23
C ASP A 260 -11.72 -28.10 8.98
N ALA A 261 -11.18 -26.88 8.82
CA ALA A 261 -9.79 -26.67 8.37
C ALA A 261 -8.76 -26.68 9.51
N GLY A 262 -8.84 -27.66 10.42
CA GLY A 262 -7.83 -27.89 11.45
C GLY A 262 -7.40 -26.60 12.18
N GLN A 263 -6.09 -26.30 12.18
CA GLN A 263 -5.54 -25.11 12.85
C GLN A 263 -6.00 -23.77 12.23
N VAL A 264 -6.47 -23.74 10.97
CA VAL A 264 -7.01 -22.53 10.33
C VAL A 264 -8.35 -22.13 10.92
N SER A 265 -9.16 -23.08 11.38
CA SER A 265 -10.45 -22.80 12.04
C SER A 265 -10.30 -21.94 13.29
N LEU A 266 -9.15 -22.03 13.98
CA LEU A 266 -8.84 -21.24 15.19
C LEU A 266 -8.65 -19.75 14.89
N LEU A 267 -8.30 -19.39 13.64
CA LEU A 267 -8.09 -18.00 13.21
C LEU A 267 -9.41 -17.25 12.92
N MET A 268 -10.53 -17.96 12.96
CA MET A 268 -11.81 -17.55 12.36
C MET A 268 -12.93 -17.32 13.38
N ILE A 269 -12.58 -17.40 14.68
CA ILE A 269 -13.47 -17.21 15.82
C ILE A 269 -13.65 -15.72 16.06
#